data_AF-A0A1B6H775-F1
#
_entry.id   AF-A0A1B6H775-F1
#
_cell.length_a   1.000
_cell.length_b   1.000
_cell.length_c   1.000
_cell.angle_alpha   90.00
_cell.angle_beta   90.00
_cell.angle_gamma   90.00
#
_symmetry.space_group_name_H-M   'P 1'
#
loop_
_entity.id
_entity.type
_entity.pdbx_description
1 polymer ?
#
loop_
_entity_poly.entity_id
_entity_poly.type
_entity_poly.pdbx_seq_one_letter_code
_entity_poly.pdbx_strand_id
1 'polypeptide(L)'
;MLRLPLNRALPYVRVVFSSRGAATNAPEKLEVFIDDKRVLVDPGTTVLQAAAMVGVEIPRFCYHERLSVAGNCRMCLVEVEKSPKPVAACAMPVMKGWRIKTNSDMTRKAREGVMEFLLVNHPLDCPICDQGGECDLQDQSMAFGSDRSRFTDIDFSGKRAVEDKDIGPLVKTIMTRCIHCTRCIRFASEVAGIDDLGTTGRGADMQVGTYIEKMFLSELSGNIIDLCPVGALTSKPYSFTARP
;
A
#
# COMPACT_ATOMS: atom_id res chain seq x y z
N MET A 1 -23.77 -19.94 84.49
CA MET A 1 -22.66 -18.96 84.43
C MET A 1 -22.10 -19.00 83.01
N LEU A 2 -22.65 -18.20 82.09
CA LEU A 2 -22.10 -16.91 81.64
C LEU A 2 -20.68 -17.03 81.06
N ARG A 3 -20.55 -17.04 79.72
CA ARG A 3 -19.92 -15.95 78.93
C ARG A 3 -19.83 -16.30 77.42
N LEU A 4 -20.61 -15.53 76.65
CA LEU A 4 -20.58 -15.17 75.23
C LEU A 4 -19.41 -15.65 74.34
N PRO A 5 -19.69 -16.18 73.12
CA PRO A 5 -18.73 -16.21 72.03
C PRO A 5 -18.73 -14.89 71.24
N LEU A 6 -17.54 -14.43 70.86
CA LEU A 6 -17.27 -13.24 70.06
C LEU A 6 -18.05 -13.25 68.73
N ASN A 7 -18.96 -12.30 68.59
CA ASN A 7 -19.58 -11.95 67.32
C ASN A 7 -18.82 -10.75 66.73
N ARG A 8 -17.90 -11.00 65.80
CA ARG A 8 -17.34 -9.97 64.90
C ARG A 8 -17.59 -10.42 63.46
N ALA A 9 -18.76 -10.07 62.96
CA ALA A 9 -19.07 -10.11 61.55
C ALA A 9 -18.16 -9.11 60.81
N LEU A 10 -17.30 -9.60 59.93
CA LEU A 10 -16.61 -8.78 58.95
C LEU A 10 -17.66 -8.30 57.93
N PRO A 11 -17.76 -6.98 57.63
CA PRO A 11 -18.69 -6.53 56.62
C PRO A 11 -18.17 -6.99 55.25
N TYR A 12 -18.93 -7.87 54.61
CA TYR A 12 -18.76 -8.28 53.23
C TYR A 12 -18.94 -7.06 52.33
N VAL A 13 -17.84 -6.43 51.91
CA VAL A 13 -17.87 -5.34 50.93
C VAL A 13 -18.24 -5.94 49.59
N ARG A 14 -19.54 -5.87 49.27
CA ARG A 14 -20.08 -6.22 47.96
C ARG A 14 -19.62 -5.13 46.99
N VAL A 15 -18.49 -5.35 46.31
CA VAL A 15 -18.02 -4.48 45.23
C VAL A 15 -19.03 -4.60 44.09
N VAL A 16 -19.97 -3.66 44.03
CA VAL A 16 -20.86 -3.50 42.89
C VAL A 16 -20.01 -2.91 41.78
N PHE A 17 -19.53 -3.76 40.87
CA PHE A 17 -18.99 -3.31 39.59
C PHE A 17 -20.14 -2.66 38.82
N SER A 18 -20.26 -1.34 38.97
CA SER A 18 -21.07 -0.51 38.10
C SER A 18 -20.42 -0.56 36.72
N SER A 19 -20.94 -1.42 35.84
CA SER A 19 -20.63 -1.40 34.42
C SER A 19 -21.24 -0.14 33.81
N ARG A 20 -20.62 1.01 34.06
CA ARG A 20 -20.77 2.16 33.17
C ARG A 20 -20.01 1.80 31.90
N GLY A 21 -20.68 1.08 31.01
CA GLY A 21 -20.30 1.06 29.60
C GLY A 21 -20.37 2.51 29.12
N ALA A 22 -19.21 3.16 29.05
CA ALA A 22 -19.10 4.42 28.35
C ALA A 22 -19.42 4.12 26.89
N ALA A 23 -20.65 4.43 26.47
CA ALA A 23 -20.96 4.58 25.06
C ALA A 23 -20.03 5.68 24.54
N THR A 24 -18.98 5.29 23.83
CA THR A 24 -18.13 6.23 23.13
C THR A 24 -19.02 6.95 22.14
N ASN A 25 -19.28 8.24 22.37
CA ASN A 25 -20.01 9.09 21.43
C ASN A 25 -19.44 8.86 20.03
N ALA A 26 -20.30 8.53 19.07
CA ALA A 26 -19.90 8.40 17.68
C ALA A 26 -19.22 9.72 17.27
N PRO A 27 -18.01 9.67 16.67
CA PRO A 27 -17.29 10.88 16.31
C PRO A 27 -18.11 11.71 15.31
N GLU A 28 -18.04 13.04 15.41
CA GLU A 28 -18.70 13.94 14.47
C GLU A 28 -18.19 13.66 13.05
N LYS A 29 -19.09 13.25 12.14
CA LYS A 29 -18.73 12.97 10.75
C LYS A 29 -18.22 14.23 10.07
N LEU A 30 -17.09 14.12 9.39
CA LEU A 30 -16.49 15.21 8.62
C LEU A 30 -17.16 15.29 7.25
N GLU A 31 -17.52 16.50 6.85
CA GLU A 31 -18.01 16.78 5.51
C GLU A 31 -16.85 17.11 4.58
N VAL A 32 -16.76 16.39 3.46
CA VAL A 32 -15.79 16.60 2.39
C VAL A 32 -16.47 16.59 1.03
N PHE A 33 -15.83 17.19 0.03
CA PHE A 33 -16.29 17.19 -1.35
C PHE A 33 -15.26 16.50 -2.23
N ILE A 34 -15.71 15.56 -3.06
CA ILE A 34 -14.89 14.83 -4.02
C ILE A 34 -15.52 15.04 -5.38
N ASP A 35 -14.83 15.77 -6.27
CA ASP A 35 -15.36 16.16 -7.58
C ASP A 35 -16.79 16.74 -7.48
N ASP A 36 -16.95 17.70 -6.55
CA ASP A 36 -18.21 18.37 -6.20
C ASP A 36 -19.32 17.48 -5.59
N LYS A 37 -19.05 16.20 -5.35
CA LYS A 37 -19.94 15.31 -4.61
C LYS A 37 -19.65 15.39 -3.11
N ARG A 38 -20.68 15.69 -2.32
CA ARG A 38 -20.60 15.76 -0.85
C ARG A 38 -20.56 14.37 -0.24
N VAL A 39 -19.65 14.15 0.71
CA VAL A 39 -19.46 12.87 1.43
C VAL A 39 -19.29 13.15 2.92
N LEU A 40 -19.89 12.29 3.74
CA LEU A 40 -19.71 12.29 5.18
C LEU A 40 -18.82 11.11 5.57
N VAL A 41 -17.66 11.41 6.12
CA VAL A 41 -16.62 10.43 6.47
C VAL A 41 -16.27 10.51 7.94
N ASP A 42 -15.85 9.38 8.52
CA ASP A 42 -15.41 9.37 9.91
C ASP A 42 -14.04 10.05 10.05
N PRO A 43 -13.74 10.72 11.18
CA PRO A 43 -12.42 11.31 11.41
C PRO A 43 -11.30 10.27 11.30
N GLY A 44 -10.20 10.65 10.65
CA GLY A 44 -9.07 9.75 10.38
C GLY A 44 -9.16 8.98 9.06
N THR A 45 -10.30 9.04 8.36
CA THR A 45 -10.43 8.49 7.00
C THR A 45 -9.46 9.19 6.05
N THR A 46 -8.75 8.42 5.23
CA THR A 46 -7.84 8.97 4.22
C THR A 46 -8.59 9.50 3.01
N VAL A 47 -7.97 10.39 2.24
CA VAL A 47 -8.57 10.90 0.98
C VAL A 47 -8.87 9.76 0.00
N LEU A 48 -8.02 8.73 -0.05
CA LEU A 48 -8.23 7.56 -0.90
C LEU A 48 -9.48 6.77 -0.51
N GLN A 49 -9.68 6.52 0.79
CA GLN A 49 -10.87 5.83 1.30
C GLN A 49 -12.13 6.67 1.08
N ALA A 50 -12.05 7.98 1.31
CA ALA A 50 -13.17 8.89 1.06
C ALA A 50 -13.59 8.86 -0.43
N ALA A 51 -12.63 8.82 -1.36
CA ALA A 51 -12.90 8.72 -2.79
C ALA A 51 -13.56 7.38 -3.16
N ALA A 52 -13.09 6.28 -2.58
CA ALA A 52 -13.67 4.95 -2.79
C ALA A 52 -15.14 4.88 -2.35
N MET A 53 -15.53 5.58 -1.28
CA MET A 53 -16.94 5.64 -0.84
C MET A 53 -17.89 6.30 -1.87
N VAL A 54 -17.35 7.10 -2.80
CA VAL A 54 -18.10 7.76 -3.89
C VAL A 54 -18.00 6.99 -5.20
N GLY A 55 -17.31 5.85 -5.20
CA GLY A 55 -17.00 5.07 -6.40
C GLY A 55 -15.94 5.72 -7.29
N VAL A 56 -15.11 6.63 -6.74
CA VAL A 56 -13.97 7.19 -7.47
C VAL A 56 -12.72 6.39 -7.12
N GLU A 57 -12.21 5.63 -8.10
CA GLU A 57 -10.98 4.86 -7.95
C GLU A 57 -9.75 5.72 -8.24
N ILE A 58 -8.90 5.89 -7.24
CA ILE A 58 -7.62 6.59 -7.37
C ILE A 58 -6.51 5.55 -7.59
N PRO A 59 -5.65 5.71 -8.62
CA PRO A 59 -4.61 4.74 -8.93
C PRO A 59 -3.61 4.61 -7.77
N ARG A 60 -3.21 3.36 -7.50
CA ARG A 60 -2.39 3.00 -6.33
C ARG A 60 -1.43 1.84 -6.66
N PHE A 61 -0.18 1.94 -6.20
CA PHE A 61 0.80 0.85 -6.26
C PHE A 61 1.31 0.38 -4.91
N CYS A 62 1.54 1.28 -3.95
CA CYS A 62 2.03 0.89 -2.63
C CYS A 62 0.90 0.69 -1.63
N TYR A 63 -0.20 1.43 -1.75
CA TYR A 63 -1.33 1.31 -0.82
C TYR A 63 -2.02 -0.04 -1.00
N HIS A 64 -2.33 -0.67 0.13
CA HIS A 64 -3.14 -1.87 0.23
C HIS A 64 -3.91 -1.75 1.55
N GLU A 65 -5.21 -2.06 1.55
CA GLU A 65 -6.10 -1.76 2.70
C GLU A 65 -5.75 -2.54 3.97
N ARG A 66 -5.12 -3.71 3.81
CA ARG A 66 -4.70 -4.57 4.91
C ARG A 66 -3.24 -4.40 5.34
N LEU A 67 -2.52 -3.44 4.77
CA LEU A 67 -1.12 -3.16 5.12
C LEU A 67 -0.99 -1.71 5.59
N SER A 68 0.08 -1.41 6.34
CA SER A 68 0.36 -0.04 6.79
C SER A 68 0.53 0.94 5.62
N VAL A 69 0.29 2.22 5.86
CA VAL A 69 0.42 3.24 4.81
C VAL A 69 1.89 3.64 4.62
N ALA A 70 2.42 3.49 3.40
CA ALA A 70 3.80 3.84 3.07
C ALA A 70 3.95 5.21 2.37
N GLY A 71 3.34 5.37 1.19
CA GLY A 71 3.47 6.60 0.39
C GLY A 71 4.69 6.68 -0.53
N ASN A 72 5.29 5.53 -0.88
CA ASN A 72 6.52 5.47 -1.70
C ASN A 72 6.27 5.79 -3.19
N CYS A 73 5.18 5.26 -3.77
CA CYS A 73 4.96 5.31 -5.21
C CYS A 73 4.44 6.64 -5.76
N ARG A 74 3.81 7.48 -4.92
CA ARG A 74 3.19 8.76 -5.32
C ARG A 74 2.17 8.70 -6.48
N MET A 75 1.67 7.54 -6.89
CA MET A 75 0.66 7.44 -7.96
C MET A 75 -0.71 8.03 -7.56
N CYS A 76 -1.03 7.97 -6.26
CA CYS A 76 -2.29 8.49 -5.71
C CYS A 76 -2.31 10.01 -5.46
N LEU A 77 -1.49 10.78 -6.18
CA LEU A 77 -1.49 12.23 -6.06
C LEU A 77 -2.83 12.80 -6.54
N VAL A 78 -3.39 13.71 -5.75
CA VAL A 78 -4.63 14.44 -6.05
C VAL A 78 -4.50 15.90 -5.66
N GLU A 79 -5.27 16.76 -6.33
CA GLU A 79 -5.37 18.17 -5.98
C GLU A 79 -6.37 18.37 -4.85
N VAL A 80 -5.96 19.10 -3.82
CA VAL A 80 -6.83 19.55 -2.73
C VAL A 80 -6.85 21.06 -2.74
N GLU A 81 -8.04 21.65 -2.70
CA GLU A 81 -8.19 23.10 -2.65
C GLU A 81 -7.42 23.66 -1.44
N LYS A 82 -6.68 24.75 -1.66
CA LYS A 82 -5.77 25.41 -0.70
C LYS A 82 -4.44 24.70 -0.43
N SER A 83 -4.16 23.57 -1.08
CA SER A 83 -2.80 23.00 -1.11
C SER A 83 -2.05 23.46 -2.36
N PRO A 84 -0.84 24.04 -2.24
CA PRO A 84 -0.03 24.45 -3.40
C PRO A 84 0.60 23.26 -4.14
N LYS A 85 0.64 22.08 -3.50
CA LYS A 85 1.22 20.85 -4.07
C LYS A 85 0.17 19.74 -4.07
N PRO A 86 0.19 18.82 -5.06
CA PRO A 86 -0.66 17.65 -5.02
C PRO A 86 -0.31 16.80 -3.79
N VAL A 87 -1.33 16.28 -3.12
CA VAL A 87 -1.18 15.51 -1.88
C VAL A 87 -1.36 14.03 -2.15
N ALA A 88 -0.65 13.18 -1.40
CA ALA A 88 -0.78 11.74 -1.53
C ALA A 88 -2.07 11.26 -0.85
N ALA A 89 -3.05 10.80 -1.63
CA ALA A 89 -4.37 10.44 -1.12
C ALA A 89 -4.34 9.29 -0.11
N CYS A 90 -3.36 8.38 -0.20
CA CYS A 90 -3.24 7.21 0.66
C CYS A 90 -2.87 7.53 2.12
N ALA A 91 -2.17 8.64 2.36
CA ALA A 91 -1.64 9.00 3.68
C ALA A 91 -2.29 10.24 4.27
N MET A 92 -2.86 11.11 3.43
CA MET A 92 -3.46 12.34 3.89
C MET A 92 -4.84 12.05 4.53
N PRO A 93 -5.03 12.33 5.84
CA PRO A 93 -6.35 12.30 6.44
C PRO A 93 -7.19 13.46 5.91
N VAL A 94 -8.48 13.21 5.75
CA VAL A 94 -9.43 14.23 5.32
C VAL A 94 -9.69 15.27 6.42
N MET A 95 -9.85 16.54 6.03
CA MET A 95 -10.25 17.62 6.93
C MET A 95 -11.62 18.19 6.54
N LYS A 96 -12.34 18.77 7.51
CA LYS A 96 -13.68 19.34 7.31
C LYS A 96 -13.66 20.45 6.26
N GLY A 97 -14.55 20.36 5.26
CA GLY A 97 -14.70 21.34 4.20
C GLY A 97 -13.64 21.27 3.10
N TRP A 98 -12.86 20.19 3.03
CA TRP A 98 -11.94 19.97 1.92
C TRP A 98 -12.68 19.65 0.63
N ARG A 99 -12.15 20.20 -0.47
CA ARG A 99 -12.59 19.93 -1.83
C ARG A 99 -11.43 19.27 -2.58
N ILE A 100 -11.61 17.99 -2.87
CA ILE A 100 -10.63 17.15 -3.55
C ILE A 100 -11.06 17.05 -5.02
N LYS A 101 -10.13 17.34 -5.93
CA LYS A 101 -10.33 17.20 -7.37
C LYS A 101 -9.48 16.05 -7.85
N THR A 102 -10.10 14.96 -8.29
CA THR A 102 -9.39 13.77 -8.74
C THR A 102 -9.06 13.79 -10.23
N ASN A 103 -9.74 14.65 -11.00
CA ASN A 103 -9.63 14.77 -12.45
C ASN A 103 -9.14 16.15 -12.94
N SER A 104 -8.47 16.92 -12.09
CA SER A 104 -7.88 18.20 -12.51
C SER A 104 -6.65 18.02 -13.40
N ASP A 105 -6.30 19.04 -14.19
CA ASP A 105 -5.10 19.02 -15.03
C ASP A 105 -3.81 18.83 -14.23
N MET A 106 -3.75 19.38 -13.01
CA MET A 106 -2.62 19.17 -12.09
C MET A 106 -2.53 17.70 -11.67
N THR A 107 -3.66 17.08 -11.34
CA THR A 107 -3.72 15.67 -10.92
C THR A 107 -3.32 14.74 -12.05
N ARG A 108 -3.81 14.99 -13.27
CA ARG A 108 -3.47 14.21 -14.46
C ARG A 108 -1.97 14.29 -14.78
N LYS A 109 -1.41 15.50 -14.83
CA LYS A 109 0.04 15.70 -15.06
C LYS A 109 0.90 15.04 -13.97
N ALA A 110 0.45 15.07 -12.72
CA ALA A 110 1.16 14.41 -11.63
C ALA A 110 1.18 12.89 -11.81
N ARG A 111 0.07 12.28 -12.22
CA ARG A 111 -0.02 10.83 -12.50
C ARG A 111 0.82 10.43 -13.70
N GLU A 112 0.73 11.17 -14.79
CA GLU A 112 1.54 10.95 -16.00
C GLU A 112 3.04 11.02 -15.67
N GLY A 113 3.48 12.04 -14.91
CA GLY A 113 4.89 12.18 -14.52
C GLY A 113 5.37 11.06 -13.60
N VAL A 114 4.55 10.62 -12.63
CA VAL A 114 4.89 9.49 -11.77
C VAL A 114 4.98 8.19 -12.57
N MET A 115 4.02 7.94 -13.46
CA MET A 115 4.03 6.74 -14.31
C MET A 115 5.26 6.70 -15.20
N GLU A 116 5.65 7.84 -15.77
CA GLU A 116 6.87 7.95 -16.55
C GLU A 116 8.09 7.55 -15.71
N PHE A 117 8.26 8.08 -14.49
CA PHE A 117 9.38 7.70 -13.62
C PHE A 117 9.40 6.21 -13.27
N LEU A 118 8.22 5.60 -13.08
CA LEU A 118 8.13 4.16 -12.84
C LEU A 118 8.60 3.36 -14.06
N LEU A 119 8.26 3.81 -15.28
CA LEU A 119 8.59 3.14 -16.53
C LEU A 119 10.01 3.44 -17.07
N VAL A 120 10.65 4.54 -16.67
CA VAL A 120 12.02 4.91 -17.09
C VAL A 120 12.96 3.71 -16.90
N ASN A 121 12.98 3.16 -15.69
CA ASN A 121 13.86 2.07 -15.30
C ASN A 121 13.20 0.68 -15.30
N HIS A 122 11.94 0.57 -15.75
CA HIS A 122 11.24 -0.71 -15.86
C HIS A 122 11.63 -1.44 -17.16
N PRO A 123 11.92 -2.75 -17.13
CA PRO A 123 12.32 -3.51 -18.32
C PRO A 123 11.12 -3.73 -19.25
N LEU A 124 11.40 -3.94 -20.53
CA LEU A 124 10.38 -4.22 -21.57
C LEU A 124 10.01 -5.71 -21.60
N ASP A 125 9.69 -6.25 -20.43
CA ASP A 125 9.50 -7.68 -20.21
C ASP A 125 8.05 -8.14 -20.35
N CYS A 126 7.12 -7.26 -20.70
CA CYS A 126 5.68 -7.56 -20.73
C CYS A 126 5.33 -8.88 -21.47
N PRO A 127 5.94 -9.22 -22.63
CA PRO A 127 5.63 -10.49 -23.32
C PRO A 127 6.04 -11.74 -22.53
N ILE A 128 7.14 -11.66 -21.79
CA ILE A 128 7.72 -12.77 -21.01
C ILE A 128 7.34 -12.69 -19.52
N CYS A 129 6.62 -11.66 -19.09
CA CYS A 129 6.26 -11.46 -17.70
C CYS A 129 5.04 -12.31 -17.33
N ASP A 130 5.10 -13.15 -16.29
CA ASP A 130 3.97 -14.00 -15.89
C ASP A 130 2.68 -13.20 -15.61
N GLN A 131 2.81 -12.02 -15.00
CA GLN A 131 1.68 -11.10 -14.74
C GLN A 131 1.24 -10.27 -15.96
N GLY A 132 1.81 -10.47 -17.15
CA GLY A 132 1.36 -9.76 -18.35
C GLY A 132 -0.12 -10.07 -18.63
N GLY A 133 -0.97 -9.04 -18.61
CA GLY A 133 -2.43 -9.16 -18.71
C GLY A 133 -3.20 -8.88 -17.41
N GLU A 134 -2.57 -9.04 -16.25
CA GLU A 134 -3.16 -8.77 -14.92
C GLU A 134 -2.32 -7.78 -14.10
N CYS A 135 -1.46 -7.01 -14.77
CA CYS A 135 -0.47 -6.15 -14.14
C CYS A 135 -1.04 -4.75 -13.87
N ASP A 136 -1.12 -4.37 -12.59
CA ASP A 136 -1.53 -3.01 -12.17
C ASP A 136 -0.74 -1.92 -12.90
N LEU A 137 0.57 -2.14 -13.13
CA LEU A 137 1.43 -1.15 -13.80
C LEU A 137 1.07 -1.00 -15.27
N GLN A 138 0.71 -2.09 -15.95
CA GLN A 138 0.27 -2.06 -17.34
C GLN A 138 -1.07 -1.34 -17.46
N ASP A 139 -2.04 -1.71 -16.63
CA ASP A 139 -3.40 -1.18 -16.69
C ASP A 139 -3.43 0.31 -16.31
N GLN A 140 -2.75 0.69 -15.24
CA GLN A 140 -2.67 2.09 -14.82
C GLN A 140 -1.84 2.93 -15.78
N SER A 141 -0.84 2.37 -16.46
CA SER A 141 -0.12 3.08 -17.53
C SER A 141 -1.02 3.35 -18.72
N MET A 142 -1.86 2.39 -19.11
CA MET A 142 -2.81 2.57 -20.22
C MET A 142 -3.95 3.53 -19.85
N ALA A 143 -4.40 3.52 -18.60
CA ALA A 143 -5.53 4.33 -18.14
C ALA A 143 -5.15 5.77 -17.73
N PHE A 144 -4.00 5.95 -17.06
CA PHE A 144 -3.59 7.22 -16.45
C PHE A 144 -2.19 7.71 -16.84
N GLY A 145 -1.43 6.89 -17.58
CA GLY A 145 -0.08 7.22 -18.03
C GLY A 145 -0.05 8.03 -19.33
N SER A 146 1.15 8.45 -19.73
CA SER A 146 1.38 9.04 -21.04
C SER A 146 1.43 7.98 -22.15
N ASP A 147 1.11 8.38 -23.38
CA ASP A 147 1.11 7.50 -24.56
C ASP A 147 2.51 7.07 -25.02
N ARG A 148 3.52 7.89 -24.72
CA ARG A 148 4.89 7.72 -25.18
C ARG A 148 5.92 7.92 -24.07
N SER A 149 7.06 7.26 -24.22
CA SER A 149 8.25 7.54 -23.43
C SER A 149 9.00 8.74 -23.99
N ARG A 150 9.52 9.60 -23.11
CA ARG A 150 10.52 10.63 -23.46
C ARG A 150 11.95 10.18 -23.13
N PHE A 151 12.09 9.08 -22.38
CA PHE A 151 13.39 8.54 -22.02
C PHE A 151 14.00 7.84 -23.23
N THR A 152 14.86 8.59 -23.92
CA THR A 152 15.86 8.07 -24.83
C THR A 152 17.19 8.14 -24.11
N ASP A 153 17.79 7.01 -23.82
CA ASP A 153 19.12 6.97 -23.20
C ASP A 153 20.15 7.52 -24.19
N ILE A 154 20.66 8.71 -23.90
CA ILE A 154 21.63 9.45 -24.75
C ILE A 154 23.05 8.90 -24.52
N ASP A 155 23.31 8.34 -23.34
CA ASP A 155 24.64 7.94 -22.88
C ASP A 155 24.92 6.43 -23.05
N PHE A 156 24.00 5.68 -23.68
CA PHE A 156 24.05 4.21 -23.83
C PHE A 156 24.26 3.45 -22.51
N SER A 157 23.88 4.05 -21.39
CA SER A 157 24.01 3.49 -20.04
C SER A 157 22.98 2.39 -19.73
N GLY A 158 21.96 2.26 -20.58
CA GLY A 158 20.84 1.35 -20.46
C GLY A 158 19.87 1.75 -19.35
N LYS A 159 18.81 0.94 -19.22
CA LYS A 159 17.99 0.92 -18.01
C LYS A 159 18.75 0.20 -16.91
N ARG A 160 18.49 0.54 -15.65
CA ARG A 160 19.06 -0.23 -14.53
C ARG A 160 18.65 -1.70 -14.64
N ALA A 161 19.58 -2.59 -14.30
CA ALA A 161 19.33 -4.02 -14.14
C ALA A 161 19.66 -4.41 -12.69
N VAL A 162 18.85 -5.30 -12.13
CA VAL A 162 19.01 -5.77 -10.75
C VAL A 162 19.14 -7.29 -10.76
N GLU A 163 20.05 -7.81 -9.95
CA GLU A 163 20.22 -9.24 -9.75
C GLU A 163 18.96 -9.88 -9.15
N ASP A 164 18.60 -11.05 -9.67
CA ASP A 164 17.51 -11.84 -9.12
C ASP A 164 17.96 -12.55 -7.83
N LYS A 165 17.06 -12.65 -6.84
CA LYS A 165 17.38 -13.16 -5.50
C LYS A 165 16.65 -14.47 -5.27
N ASP A 166 17.36 -15.54 -4.91
CA ASP A 166 16.70 -16.80 -4.59
C ASP A 166 16.07 -16.77 -3.18
N ILE A 167 14.77 -16.52 -3.13
CA ILE A 167 13.97 -16.53 -1.89
C ILE A 167 13.23 -17.87 -1.68
N GLY A 168 13.49 -18.88 -2.50
CA GLY A 168 12.97 -20.24 -2.33
C GLY A 168 12.26 -20.82 -3.55
N PRO A 169 11.63 -22.01 -3.39
CA PRO A 169 11.04 -22.74 -4.51
C PRO A 169 9.64 -22.27 -4.91
N LEU A 170 8.98 -21.44 -4.11
CA LEU A 170 7.59 -20.99 -4.37
C LEU A 170 7.53 -19.71 -5.18
N VAL A 171 8.35 -18.72 -4.85
CA VAL A 171 8.32 -17.40 -5.47
C VAL A 171 9.51 -17.21 -6.39
N LYS A 172 9.24 -17.02 -7.67
CA LYS A 172 10.22 -16.62 -8.68
C LYS A 172 10.38 -15.11 -8.64
N THR A 173 11.62 -14.67 -8.45
CA THR A 173 11.95 -13.24 -8.39
C THR A 173 12.54 -12.79 -9.72
N ILE A 174 12.04 -11.68 -10.25
CA ILE A 174 12.70 -10.93 -11.32
C ILE A 174 12.81 -9.48 -10.87
N MET A 175 13.89 -9.13 -10.18
CA MET A 175 13.95 -7.89 -9.38
C MET A 175 14.12 -6.64 -10.22
N THR A 176 14.57 -6.78 -11.47
CA THR A 176 14.61 -5.68 -12.44
C THR A 176 13.22 -5.08 -12.69
N ARG A 177 12.15 -5.87 -12.55
CA ARG A 177 10.75 -5.41 -12.68
C ARG A 177 10.23 -4.66 -11.44
N CYS A 178 10.94 -4.71 -10.32
CA CYS A 178 10.47 -4.14 -9.06
C CYS A 178 10.43 -2.60 -9.11
N ILE A 179 9.27 -2.04 -8.74
CA ILE A 179 9.06 -0.59 -8.65
C ILE A 179 9.19 -0.03 -7.22
N HIS A 180 9.77 -0.81 -6.30
CA HIS A 180 10.02 -0.43 -4.90
C HIS A 180 8.78 0.07 -4.13
N CYS A 181 7.62 -0.55 -4.38
CA CYS A 181 6.39 -0.21 -3.66
C CYS A 181 6.38 -0.67 -2.18
N THR A 182 7.37 -1.49 -1.78
CA THR A 182 7.56 -2.09 -0.45
C THR A 182 6.34 -2.81 0.13
N ARG A 183 5.41 -3.31 -0.71
CA ARG A 183 4.27 -4.12 -0.26
C ARG A 183 4.73 -5.45 0.33
N CYS A 184 5.67 -6.15 -0.32
CA CYS A 184 6.18 -7.44 0.15
C CYS A 184 6.89 -7.33 1.51
N ILE A 185 7.69 -6.29 1.74
CA ILE A 185 8.40 -6.05 3.00
C ILE A 185 7.40 -5.82 4.14
N ARG A 186 6.39 -4.96 3.92
CA ARG A 186 5.34 -4.72 4.91
C ARG A 186 4.52 -5.97 5.19
N PHE A 187 4.19 -6.74 4.17
CA PHE A 187 3.49 -8.00 4.37
C PHE A 187 4.31 -8.99 5.19
N ALA A 188 5.59 -9.14 4.88
CA ALA A 188 6.49 -10.03 5.60
C ALA A 188 6.57 -9.65 7.09
N SER A 189 6.72 -8.36 7.38
CA SER A 189 6.82 -7.84 8.75
C SER A 189 5.49 -7.85 9.52
N GLU A 190 4.42 -7.36 8.91
CA GLU A 190 3.14 -7.08 9.60
C GLU A 190 2.21 -8.29 9.64
N VAL A 191 2.19 -9.11 8.58
CA VAL A 191 1.21 -10.19 8.41
C VAL A 191 1.85 -11.55 8.59
N ALA A 192 2.97 -11.81 7.90
CA ALA A 192 3.69 -13.07 8.05
C ALA A 192 4.52 -13.15 9.34
N GLY A 193 4.79 -12.01 9.99
CA GLY A 193 5.56 -11.94 11.24
C GLY A 193 7.03 -12.35 11.09
N ILE A 194 7.57 -12.28 9.87
CA ILE A 194 8.94 -12.67 9.53
C ILE A 194 9.64 -11.50 8.83
N ASP A 195 10.61 -10.90 9.51
CA ASP A 195 11.36 -9.73 9.04
C ASP A 195 12.56 -10.10 8.14
N ASP A 196 12.35 -11.01 7.18
CA ASP A 196 13.42 -11.49 6.29
C ASP A 196 13.60 -10.61 5.04
N LEU A 197 12.51 -10.00 4.56
CA LEU A 197 12.55 -9.10 3.41
C LEU A 197 12.83 -7.67 3.86
N GLY A 198 13.78 -7.00 3.19
CA GLY A 198 14.11 -5.62 3.43
C GLY A 198 14.51 -4.86 2.17
N THR A 199 14.88 -3.59 2.35
CA THR A 199 15.53 -2.78 1.32
C THR A 199 17.00 -2.61 1.66
N THR A 200 17.88 -3.01 0.76
CA THR A 200 19.33 -2.77 0.85
C THR A 200 19.73 -1.70 -0.17
N GLY A 201 20.78 -0.94 0.11
CA GLY A 201 21.23 0.15 -0.77
C GLY A 201 20.39 1.44 -0.64
N ARG A 202 20.58 2.36 -1.60
CA ARG A 202 19.93 3.69 -1.61
C ARG A 202 19.76 4.20 -3.04
N GLY A 203 18.72 5.01 -3.27
CA GLY A 203 18.50 5.65 -4.57
C GLY A 203 18.07 4.63 -5.64
N ALA A 204 18.63 4.74 -6.84
CA ALA A 204 18.32 3.82 -7.93
C ALA A 204 18.85 2.39 -7.69
N ASP A 205 19.94 2.28 -6.92
CA ASP A 205 20.61 1.02 -6.57
C ASP A 205 19.99 0.34 -5.34
N MET A 206 18.87 0.87 -4.84
CA MET A 206 18.10 0.20 -3.80
C MET A 206 17.56 -1.12 -4.33
N GLN A 207 17.74 -2.21 -3.59
CA GLN A 207 17.26 -3.54 -3.93
C GLN A 207 16.32 -4.05 -2.85
N VAL A 208 15.23 -4.71 -3.26
CA VAL A 208 14.28 -5.36 -2.37
C VAL A 208 14.63 -6.85 -2.31
N GLY A 209 14.70 -7.43 -1.12
CA GLY A 209 15.02 -8.84 -0.97
C GLY A 209 15.68 -9.14 0.37
N THR A 210 16.24 -10.33 0.49
CA THR A 210 17.11 -10.72 1.59
C THR A 210 18.54 -10.24 1.28
N TYR A 211 19.25 -9.67 2.26
CA TYR A 211 20.63 -9.22 2.05
C TYR A 211 21.58 -10.39 1.78
N ILE A 212 21.37 -11.49 2.51
CA ILE A 212 22.03 -12.78 2.30
C ILE A 212 21.09 -13.71 1.51
N GLU A 213 21.63 -14.76 0.91
CA GLU A 213 20.82 -15.84 0.34
C GLU A 213 20.07 -16.56 1.47
N LYS A 214 18.82 -16.16 1.70
CA LYS A 214 17.95 -16.72 2.72
C LYS A 214 16.60 -17.03 2.09
N MET A 215 16.14 -18.26 2.28
CA MET A 215 14.81 -18.65 1.82
C MET A 215 13.74 -18.00 2.70
N PHE A 216 12.70 -17.48 2.07
CA PHE A 216 11.55 -16.91 2.75
C PHE A 216 10.60 -18.04 3.20
N LEU A 217 10.94 -18.62 4.35
CA LEU A 217 10.21 -19.76 4.94
C LEU A 217 9.06 -19.26 5.81
N SER A 218 7.94 -18.93 5.17
CA SER A 218 6.65 -18.67 5.83
C SER A 218 5.57 -19.52 5.20
N GLU A 219 4.63 -19.99 6.01
CA GLU A 219 3.40 -20.65 5.60
C GLU A 219 2.50 -19.75 4.74
N LEU A 220 2.60 -18.43 4.90
CA LEU A 220 1.86 -17.43 4.13
C LEU A 220 2.70 -16.77 3.02
N SER A 221 3.89 -17.31 2.74
CA SER A 221 4.86 -16.70 1.84
C SER A 221 4.34 -16.47 0.42
N GLY A 222 3.48 -17.36 -0.09
CA GLY A 222 2.91 -17.27 -1.44
C GLY A 222 2.06 -16.02 -1.69
N ASN A 223 1.44 -15.45 -0.65
CA ASN A 223 0.57 -14.29 -0.79
C ASN A 223 1.30 -13.00 -1.25
N ILE A 224 2.64 -12.99 -1.17
CA ILE A 224 3.42 -11.86 -1.71
C ILE A 224 3.32 -11.73 -3.22
N ILE A 225 2.97 -12.82 -3.92
CA ILE A 225 2.78 -12.85 -5.38
C ILE A 225 1.57 -11.98 -5.74
N ASP A 226 0.44 -12.22 -5.08
CA ASP A 226 -0.80 -11.47 -5.31
C ASP A 226 -0.69 -9.99 -4.87
N LEU A 227 0.06 -9.74 -3.81
CA LEU A 227 0.28 -8.38 -3.32
C LEU A 227 1.17 -7.54 -4.25
N CYS A 228 2.02 -8.19 -5.04
CA CYS A 228 2.97 -7.52 -5.89
C CYS A 228 2.26 -6.94 -7.12
N PRO A 229 2.21 -5.59 -7.29
CA PRO A 229 1.50 -4.95 -8.39
C PRO A 229 2.20 -5.10 -9.75
N VAL A 230 3.36 -5.76 -9.75
CA VAL A 230 4.25 -5.92 -10.91
C VAL A 230 4.85 -7.31 -10.88
N GLY A 231 5.24 -7.84 -12.03
CA GLY A 231 5.69 -9.24 -12.14
C GLY A 231 7.11 -9.49 -11.66
N ALA A 232 7.51 -8.81 -10.58
CA ALA A 232 8.78 -8.99 -9.90
C ALA A 232 8.75 -10.18 -8.94
N LEU A 233 7.60 -10.47 -8.33
CA LEU A 233 7.38 -11.65 -7.49
C LEU A 233 6.26 -12.47 -8.11
N THR A 234 6.58 -13.64 -8.63
CA THR A 234 5.64 -14.49 -9.40
C THR A 234 5.68 -15.92 -8.88
N SER A 235 4.66 -16.72 -9.19
CA SER A 235 4.63 -18.13 -8.80
C SER A 235 5.61 -18.95 -9.64
N LYS A 236 6.61 -19.57 -8.99
CA LYS A 236 7.61 -20.42 -9.66
C LYS A 236 6.97 -21.69 -10.24
N PRO A 237 6.05 -22.40 -9.54
CA PRO A 237 5.38 -23.57 -10.11
C PRO A 237 4.47 -23.27 -11.32
N TYR A 238 3.84 -22.09 -11.35
CA TYR A 238 2.93 -21.68 -12.42
C TYR A 238 3.66 -20.98 -13.59
N SER A 239 4.97 -20.74 -13.46
CA SER A 239 5.72 -19.90 -14.39
C SER A 239 5.60 -20.37 -15.84
N PHE A 240 5.12 -19.48 -16.71
CA PHE A 240 4.93 -19.67 -18.15
C PHE A 240 3.95 -20.78 -18.57
N THR A 241 3.12 -21.28 -17.65
CA THR A 241 2.16 -22.33 -17.99
C THR A 241 0.90 -21.80 -18.69
N ALA A 242 0.42 -20.62 -18.30
CA ALA A 242 -0.77 -19.99 -18.88
C ALA A 242 -0.71 -18.46 -18.73
N ARG A 243 -1.71 -17.79 -19.31
CA ARG A 243 -1.90 -16.32 -19.31
C ARG A 243 -3.32 -16.01 -18.84
N PRO A 244 -3.52 -14.93 -18.08
CA PRO A 244 -4.85 -14.44 -17.74
C PRO A 244 -5.59 -13.88 -18.97
#